data_AF-A0A970EKX6-F1
#
_entry.id   AF-A0A970EKX6-F1
#
_cell.length_a   1.000
_cell.length_b   1.000
_cell.length_c   1.000
_cell.angle_alpha   90.00
_cell.angle_beta   90.00
_cell.angle_gamma   90.00
#
_symmetry.space_group_name_H-M   'P 1'
#
loop_
_entity.id
_entity.type
_entity.pdbx_description
1 polymer ?
#
loop_
_entity_poly.entity_id
_entity_poly.type
_entity_poly.pdbx_seq_one_letter_code
_entity_poly.pdbx_strand_id
1 'polypeptide(L)'
;MKTLVKQQLNLAFNFSALKWYFRHDKKKFLGRAAIAVILIFSLLPVYYFYVQILHNLFMAGLSLWQPEFVLSTALVMVSMFVLVLGIPYVIANFYFSQDLTFLIPLPFKPGEIIGAKFFVVLVQEYLTAIPLLLPALIIYGTGTGAG
;
A
#
# COMPACT_ATOMS: atom_id res chain seq x y z
N MET A 1 -12.44 8.53 18.36
CA MET A 1 -11.33 8.02 17.50
C MET A 1 -11.56 6.67 16.79
N LYS A 2 -11.68 5.51 17.47
CA LYS A 2 -11.70 4.17 16.80
C LYS A 2 -12.81 3.99 15.73
N THR A 3 -14.02 4.46 16.02
CA THR A 3 -15.16 4.38 15.08
C THR A 3 -14.94 5.25 13.84
N LEU A 4 -14.30 6.41 14.00
CA LEU A 4 -14.01 7.34 12.91
C LEU A 4 -12.97 6.76 11.94
N VAL A 5 -11.88 6.19 12.46
CA VAL A 5 -10.86 5.52 11.65
C VAL A 5 -11.48 4.38 10.83
N LYS A 6 -12.32 3.55 11.47
CA LYS A 6 -13.01 2.45 10.78
C LYS A 6 -13.92 2.95 9.66
N GLN A 7 -14.65 4.04 9.89
CA GLN A 7 -15.52 4.64 8.87
C GLN A 7 -14.70 5.19 7.70
N GLN A 8 -13.61 5.90 7.97
CA GLN A 8 -12.77 6.44 6.89
C GLN A 8 -12.05 5.34 6.10
N LEU A 9 -11.58 4.27 6.75
CA LEU A 9 -11.03 3.10 6.04
C LEU A 9 -12.07 2.41 5.16
N ASN A 10 -13.30 2.25 5.67
CA ASN A 10 -14.39 1.67 4.88
C ASN A 10 -14.75 2.50 3.65
N LEU A 11 -14.66 3.83 3.75
CA LEU A 11 -14.89 4.75 2.64
C LEU A 11 -13.72 4.69 1.65
N ALA A 12 -12.48 4.77 2.14
CA ALA A 12 -11.27 4.73 1.32
C ALA A 12 -11.16 3.44 0.47
N PHE A 13 -11.41 2.28 1.08
CA PHE A 13 -11.35 0.97 0.41
C PHE A 13 -12.70 0.48 -0.11
N ASN A 14 -13.77 1.26 0.09
CA ASN A 14 -15.13 0.93 -0.35
C ASN A 14 -15.66 -0.45 0.13
N PHE A 15 -15.24 -0.90 1.32
CA PHE A 15 -15.52 -2.24 1.84
C PHE A 15 -17.02 -2.53 2.00
N SER A 16 -17.81 -1.53 2.42
CA SER A 16 -19.26 -1.67 2.59
C SER A 16 -19.97 -1.96 1.26
N ALA A 17 -19.58 -1.25 0.20
CA ALA A 17 -20.14 -1.46 -1.13
C ALA A 17 -19.76 -2.85 -1.66
N LEU A 18 -18.50 -3.28 -1.47
CA LEU A 18 -18.04 -4.60 -1.90
C LEU A 18 -18.81 -5.73 -1.22
N LYS A 19 -19.03 -5.65 0.10
CA LYS A 19 -19.83 -6.61 0.86
C LYS A 19 -21.29 -6.65 0.41
N TRP A 20 -21.83 -5.50 0.01
CA TRP A 20 -23.20 -5.41 -0.50
C TRP A 20 -23.36 -6.10 -1.86
N TYR A 21 -22.44 -5.85 -2.81
CA TYR A 21 -22.45 -6.51 -4.14
C TYR A 21 -22.30 -8.02 -4.03
N PHE A 22 -21.45 -8.50 -3.11
CA PHE A 22 -21.28 -9.94 -2.89
C PHE A 22 -22.59 -10.65 -2.48
N ARG A 23 -23.46 -9.95 -1.75
CA ARG A 23 -24.72 -10.51 -1.23
C ARG A 23 -25.91 -10.33 -2.17
N HIS A 24 -25.99 -9.21 -2.90
CA HIS A 24 -27.19 -8.86 -3.65
C HIS A 24 -27.05 -8.92 -5.18
N ASP A 25 -25.82 -8.78 -5.73
CA ASP A 25 -25.64 -8.71 -7.19
C ASP A 25 -24.32 -9.39 -7.62
N LYS A 26 -24.37 -10.72 -7.72
CA LYS A 26 -23.22 -11.56 -8.09
C LYS A 26 -22.63 -11.20 -9.45
N LYS A 27 -23.43 -10.71 -10.42
CA LYS A 27 -22.95 -10.33 -11.76
C LYS A 27 -22.08 -9.07 -11.69
N LYS A 28 -22.50 -8.04 -10.96
CA LYS A 28 -21.67 -6.83 -10.75
C LYS A 28 -20.43 -7.10 -9.91
N PHE A 29 -20.52 -7.99 -8.92
CA PHE A 29 -19.35 -8.45 -8.17
C PHE A 29 -18.34 -9.16 -9.07
N LEU A 30 -18.80 -10.10 -9.92
CA LEU A 30 -17.94 -10.84 -10.84
C LEU A 30 -17.21 -9.91 -11.82
N GLY A 31 -17.91 -8.89 -12.36
CA GLY A 31 -17.30 -7.89 -13.23
C GLY A 31 -16.18 -7.10 -12.55
N ARG A 32 -16.40 -6.64 -11.31
CA ARG A 32 -15.36 -5.95 -10.52
C ARG A 32 -14.19 -6.87 -10.16
N ALA A 33 -14.48 -8.11 -9.80
CA ALA A 33 -13.46 -9.12 -9.50
C ALA A 33 -12.62 -9.45 -10.75
N ALA A 34 -13.24 -9.58 -11.92
CA ALA A 34 -12.54 -9.81 -13.18
C ALA A 34 -11.57 -8.66 -13.51
N ILE A 35 -12.00 -7.41 -13.36
CA ILE A 35 -11.13 -6.24 -13.54
C ILE A 35 -9.94 -6.28 -12.57
N ALA A 36 -10.19 -6.58 -11.29
CA ALA A 36 -9.12 -6.68 -10.30
C ALA A 36 -8.13 -7.81 -10.63
N VAL A 37 -8.63 -8.98 -11.07
CA VAL A 37 -7.79 -10.12 -11.48
C VAL A 37 -6.94 -9.75 -12.69
N ILE A 38 -7.53 -9.13 -13.72
CA ILE A 38 -6.81 -8.68 -14.92
C ILE A 38 -5.69 -7.71 -14.54
N LEU A 39 -5.98 -6.77 -13.64
CA LEU A 39 -5.01 -5.77 -13.19
C LEU A 39 -3.86 -6.40 -12.38
N ILE A 40 -4.14 -7.38 -11.53
CA ILE A 40 -3.09 -8.13 -10.82
C ILE A 40 -2.24 -8.93 -11.81
N PHE A 41 -2.89 -9.58 -12.77
CA PHE A 41 -2.21 -10.40 -13.77
C PHE A 41 -1.34 -9.58 -14.72
N SER A 42 -1.74 -8.35 -15.04
CA SER A 42 -0.94 -7.44 -15.87
C SER A 42 0.29 -6.89 -15.15
N LEU A 43 0.23 -6.75 -13.82
CA LEU A 43 1.35 -6.27 -13.00
C LEU A 43 2.33 -7.38 -12.62
N LEU A 44 1.89 -8.65 -12.66
CA LEU A 44 2.69 -9.82 -12.28
C LEU A 44 4.06 -9.91 -13.02
N PRO A 45 4.15 -9.73 -14.35
CA PRO A 45 5.44 -9.75 -15.06
C PRO A 45 6.39 -8.65 -14.57
N VAL A 46 5.87 -7.43 -14.35
CA VAL A 46 6.68 -6.30 -13.86
C VAL A 46 7.22 -6.61 -12.46
N TYR A 47 6.37 -7.16 -11.59
CA TYR A 47 6.77 -7.59 -10.26
C TYR A 47 7.82 -8.69 -10.30
N TYR A 48 7.67 -9.68 -11.19
CA TYR A 48 8.65 -10.73 -11.39
C TYR A 48 10.03 -10.18 -11.80
N PHE A 49 10.07 -9.27 -12.78
CA PHE A 49 11.32 -8.61 -13.18
C PHE A 49 11.95 -7.81 -12.05
N TYR A 50 11.15 -7.12 -11.24
CA TYR A 50 11.62 -6.41 -10.06
C TYR A 50 12.32 -7.36 -9.06
N VAL A 51 11.72 -8.51 -8.76
CA VAL A 51 12.31 -9.51 -7.85
C VAL A 51 13.62 -10.07 -8.43
N GLN A 52 13.71 -10.28 -9.74
CA GLN A 52 14.94 -10.71 -10.41
C GLN A 52 16.06 -9.68 -10.29
N ILE A 53 15.75 -8.38 -10.42
CA ILE A 53 16.72 -7.31 -10.20
C ILE A 53 17.28 -7.36 -8.78
N LEU A 54 16.42 -7.53 -7.77
CA LEU A 54 16.85 -7.65 -6.37
C LEU A 54 17.72 -8.89 -6.13
N HIS A 55 17.38 -10.02 -6.77
CA HIS A 55 18.16 -11.24 -6.65
C HIS A 55 19.56 -11.09 -7.25
N ASN A 56 19.65 -10.50 -8.45
CA ASN A 56 20.93 -10.22 -9.09
C ASN A 56 21.77 -9.22 -8.29
N LEU A 57 21.11 -8.21 -7.69
CA LEU A 57 21.75 -7.25 -6.79
C LEU A 57 22.32 -7.93 -5.55
N PHE A 58 21.60 -8.87 -4.96
CA PHE A 58 22.07 -9.66 -3.83
C PHE A 58 23.28 -10.53 -4.21
N MET A 59 23.24 -11.22 -5.36
CA MET A 59 24.37 -12.02 -5.86
C MET A 59 25.61 -11.17 -6.14
N ALA A 60 25.43 -9.96 -6.68
CA ALA A 60 26.50 -9.00 -6.86
C ALA A 60 27.04 -8.46 -5.52
N GLY A 61 26.17 -8.25 -4.53
CA GLY A 61 26.58 -7.90 -3.17
C GLY A 61 27.41 -9.01 -2.52
N LEU A 62 27.01 -10.27 -2.69
CA LEU A 62 27.74 -11.43 -2.18
C LEU A 62 29.16 -11.53 -2.74
N SER A 63 29.35 -11.28 -4.04
CA SER A 63 30.69 -11.31 -4.65
C SER A 63 31.61 -10.19 -4.16
N LEU A 64 31.02 -9.11 -3.64
CA LEU A 64 31.71 -7.97 -3.03
C LEU A 64 31.79 -8.08 -1.50
N TRP A 65 31.39 -9.21 -0.90
CA TRP A 65 31.31 -9.42 0.55
C TRP A 65 30.37 -8.44 1.28
N GLN A 66 29.35 -7.92 0.59
CA GLN A 66 28.36 -6.97 1.11
C GLN A 66 26.91 -7.41 0.75
N PRO A 67 26.41 -8.51 1.32
CA PRO A 67 25.04 -9.00 1.06
C PRO A 67 23.94 -7.99 1.46
N GLU A 68 24.18 -7.16 2.47
CA GLU A 68 23.24 -6.14 2.97
C GLU A 68 22.95 -5.02 1.96
N PHE A 69 23.74 -4.91 0.90
CA PHE A 69 23.57 -3.93 -0.17
C PHE A 69 22.19 -4.03 -0.85
N VAL A 70 21.60 -5.22 -0.92
CA VAL A 70 20.23 -5.40 -1.45
C VAL A 70 19.19 -4.70 -0.56
N LEU A 71 19.37 -4.73 0.76
CA LEU A 71 18.44 -4.13 1.72
C LEU A 71 18.51 -2.61 1.69
N SER A 72 19.72 -2.05 1.68
CA SER A 72 19.91 -0.60 1.62
C SER A 72 19.33 -0.02 0.34
N THR A 73 19.56 -0.70 -0.80
CA THR A 73 19.02 -0.27 -2.09
C THR A 73 17.50 -0.36 -2.12
N ALA A 74 16.91 -1.46 -1.63
CA ALA A 74 15.46 -1.59 -1.54
C ALA A 74 14.83 -0.54 -0.62
N LEU A 75 15.46 -0.23 0.52
CA LEU A 75 14.99 0.78 1.46
C LEU A 75 14.98 2.19 0.83
N VAL A 76 16.06 2.54 0.12
CA VAL A 76 16.15 3.82 -0.60
C VAL A 76 15.09 3.90 -1.70
N MET A 77 14.92 2.85 -2.49
CA MET A 77 13.90 2.79 -3.55
C MET A 77 12.49 2.94 -3.00
N VAL A 78 12.15 2.21 -1.93
CA VAL A 78 10.84 2.34 -1.25
C VAL A 78 10.66 3.73 -0.68
N SER A 79 11.69 4.32 -0.07
CA SER A 79 11.63 5.68 0.48
C SER A 79 11.36 6.73 -0.61
N MET A 80 12.00 6.59 -1.77
CA MET A 80 11.74 7.45 -2.93
C MET A 80 10.31 7.26 -3.44
N PHE A 81 9.83 6.01 -3.50
CA PHE A 81 8.47 5.70 -3.93
C PHE A 81 7.41 6.30 -3.00
N VAL A 82 7.58 6.13 -1.69
CA VAL A 82 6.74 6.74 -0.64
C VAL A 82 6.79 8.27 -0.71
N LEU A 83 7.96 8.87 -0.96
CA LEU A 83 8.06 10.32 -1.10
C LEU A 83 7.26 10.83 -2.31
N VAL A 84 7.40 10.18 -3.47
CA VAL A 84 6.75 10.60 -4.72
C VAL A 84 5.24 10.37 -4.67
N LEU A 85 4.78 9.24 -4.12
CA LEU A 85 3.35 8.94 -4.03
C LEU A 85 2.66 9.59 -2.82
N GLY A 86 3.39 9.77 -1.72
CA GLY A 86 2.85 10.30 -0.48
C GLY A 86 2.32 11.72 -0.60
N ILE A 87 2.98 12.58 -1.40
CA ILE A 87 2.52 13.96 -1.61
C ILE A 87 1.12 13.98 -2.28
N PRO A 88 0.91 13.34 -3.46
CA PRO A 88 -0.42 13.20 -4.05
C PRO A 88 -1.44 12.58 -3.10
N TYR A 89 -1.10 11.54 -2.35
CA TYR A 89 -2.03 10.88 -1.45
C TYR A 89 -2.48 11.78 -0.29
N VAL A 90 -1.56 12.54 0.30
CA VAL A 90 -1.88 13.52 1.34
C VAL A 90 -2.78 14.61 0.75
N ILE A 91 -2.44 15.19 -0.40
CA ILE A 91 -3.26 16.24 -1.02
C ILE A 91 -4.67 15.71 -1.35
N ALA A 92 -4.77 14.53 -1.95
CA ALA A 92 -6.06 13.91 -2.30
C ALA A 92 -6.94 13.67 -1.07
N ASN A 93 -6.38 13.09 0.00
CA ASN A 93 -7.15 12.73 1.19
C ASN A 93 -7.45 13.92 2.12
N PHE A 94 -6.57 14.93 2.18
CA PHE A 94 -6.73 16.07 3.10
C PHE A 94 -7.35 17.31 2.44
N TYR A 95 -7.06 17.59 1.17
CA TYR A 95 -7.53 18.81 0.51
C TYR A 95 -8.70 18.55 -0.45
N PHE A 96 -8.69 17.45 -1.20
CA PHE A 96 -9.72 17.16 -2.19
C PHE A 96 -10.86 16.26 -1.69
N SER A 97 -10.77 15.71 -0.47
CA SER A 97 -11.87 14.88 0.06
C SER A 97 -13.07 15.75 0.45
N GLN A 98 -14.27 15.38 0.00
CA GLN A 98 -15.52 16.01 0.44
C GLN A 98 -15.90 15.66 1.90
N ASP A 99 -15.22 14.68 2.50
CA ASP A 99 -15.51 14.19 3.85
C ASP A 99 -15.34 15.25 4.93
N LEU A 100 -14.42 16.21 4.75
CA LEU A 100 -14.16 17.27 5.74
C LEU A 100 -15.40 18.12 5.96
N THR A 101 -16.11 18.50 4.89
CA THR A 101 -17.34 19.30 4.96
C THR A 101 -18.42 18.60 5.79
N PHE A 102 -18.47 17.27 5.77
CA PHE A 102 -19.41 16.47 6.56
C PHE A 102 -18.93 16.16 7.98
N LEU A 103 -17.62 16.13 8.22
CA LEU A 103 -17.02 15.81 9.52
C LEU A 103 -16.92 17.02 10.45
N ILE A 104 -16.79 18.24 9.91
CA ILE A 104 -16.75 19.50 10.67
C ILE A 104 -17.99 19.75 11.54
N PRO A 105 -19.25 19.52 11.07
CA PRO A 105 -20.43 19.76 11.90
C PRO A 105 -20.68 18.69 12.97
N LEU A 106 -19.94 17.57 12.95
CA LEU A 106 -20.08 16.50 13.94
C LEU A 106 -19.29 16.83 15.21
N PRO A 107 -19.70 16.30 16.38
CA PRO A 107 -19.08 16.60 17.68
C PRO A 107 -17.74 15.86 17.89
N PHE A 108 -16.86 15.90 16.89
CA PHE A 108 -15.50 15.35 16.95
C PHE A 108 -14.49 16.47 17.17
N LYS A 109 -13.44 16.19 17.93
CA LYS A 109 -12.35 17.16 18.07
C LYS A 109 -11.59 17.25 16.74
N PRO A 110 -11.15 18.44 16.28
CA PRO A 110 -10.40 18.58 15.03
C PRO A 110 -9.17 17.66 14.93
N GLY A 111 -8.44 17.46 16.04
CA GLY A 111 -7.31 16.54 16.09
C GLY A 111 -7.68 15.07 15.85
N GLU A 112 -8.89 14.64 16.22
CA GLU A 112 -9.36 13.27 15.93
C GLU A 112 -9.66 13.07 14.45
N ILE A 113 -10.13 14.11 13.74
CA ILE A 113 -10.42 14.07 12.31
C ILE A 113 -9.11 13.98 11.51
N ILE A 114 -8.14 14.84 11.83
CA ILE A 114 -6.82 14.86 11.21
C ILE A 114 -6.10 13.54 11.46
N GLY A 115 -6.10 13.05 12.71
CA GLY A 115 -5.48 11.78 13.07
C GLY A 115 -6.09 10.59 12.35
N ALA A 116 -7.43 10.58 12.15
CA ALA A 116 -8.08 9.52 11.40
C ALA A 116 -7.70 9.53 9.90
N LYS A 117 -7.66 10.70 9.27
CA LYS A 117 -7.23 10.84 7.87
C LYS A 117 -5.76 10.47 7.68
N PHE A 118 -4.91 10.89 8.61
CA PHE A 118 -3.50 10.53 8.60
C PHE A 118 -3.31 9.01 8.68
N PHE A 119 -4.05 8.34 9.57
CA PHE A 119 -4.00 6.89 9.69
C PHE A 119 -4.43 6.18 8.39
N VAL A 120 -5.45 6.71 7.70
CA VAL A 120 -5.88 6.15 6.40
C VAL A 120 -4.78 6.30 5.36
N VAL A 121 -4.13 7.46 5.27
CA VAL A 121 -2.99 7.67 4.36
C VAL A 121 -1.84 6.75 4.72
N LEU A 122 -1.50 6.60 6.01
CA LEU A 122 -0.47 5.63 6.44
C LEU A 122 -0.78 4.20 6.00
N VAL A 123 -2.02 3.75 6.13
CA VAL A 123 -2.41 2.41 5.68
C VAL A 123 -2.27 2.29 4.15
N GLN A 124 -2.61 3.32 3.38
CA GLN A 124 -2.42 3.33 1.93
C GLN A 124 -0.93 3.26 1.55
N GLU A 125 -0.07 4.04 2.21
CA GLU A 125 1.38 4.01 2.02
C GLU A 125 1.99 2.64 2.37
N TYR A 126 1.59 2.03 3.48
CA TYR A 126 2.11 0.71 3.83
C TYR A 126 1.64 -0.39 2.88
N LEU A 127 0.41 -0.29 2.37
CA LEU A 127 -0.12 -1.24 1.39
C LEU A 127 0.70 -1.24 0.10
N THR A 128 1.22 -0.07 -0.31
CA THR A 128 2.08 0.06 -1.49
C THR A 128 3.55 -0.27 -1.17
N ALA A 129 4.06 0.11 0.00
CA ALA A 129 5.46 -0.10 0.37
C ALA A 129 5.80 -1.57 0.70
N ILE A 130 4.90 -2.31 1.34
CA ILE A 130 5.16 -3.70 1.78
C ILE A 130 5.52 -4.61 0.60
N PRO A 131 4.73 -4.69 -0.50
CA PRO A 131 5.06 -5.55 -1.64
C PRO A 131 6.40 -5.22 -2.30
N LEU A 132 6.86 -3.97 -2.21
CA LEU A 132 8.17 -3.55 -2.72
C LEU A 132 9.29 -4.00 -1.76
N LEU A 133 9.15 -3.80 -0.45
CA LEU A 133 10.22 -4.12 0.50
C LEU A 133 10.36 -5.62 0.79
N LEU A 134 9.24 -6.33 0.84
CA LEU A 134 9.16 -7.75 1.22
C LEU A 134 10.10 -8.69 0.43
N PRO A 135 10.19 -8.64 -0.92
CA PRO A 135 11.09 -9.53 -1.65
C PRO A 135 12.57 -9.30 -1.30
N ALA A 136 12.99 -8.07 -1.03
CA ALA A 136 14.36 -7.79 -0.61
C ALA A 136 14.68 -8.43 0.75
N LEU A 137 13.74 -8.36 1.70
CA LEU A 137 13.86 -9.04 3.00
C LEU A 137 13.95 -10.56 2.86
N ILE A 138 13.10 -11.16 2.01
CA ILE A 138 13.10 -12.61 1.78
C ILE A 138 14.39 -13.07 1.11
N ILE A 139 14.86 -12.36 0.08
CA ILE A 139 16.10 -12.69 -0.63
C ILE A 139 17.29 -12.62 0.31
N TYR A 140 17.40 -11.54 1.09
CA TYR A 140 18.49 -11.38 2.06
C TYR A 140 18.42 -12.43 3.18
N GLY A 141 17.24 -12.65 3.77
CA GLY A 141 17.04 -13.59 4.87
C GLY A 141 17.36 -15.03 4.48
N THR A 142 16.80 -15.49 3.35
CA THR A 142 17.07 -16.86 2.87
C THR A 142 18.50 -17.02 2.33
N GLY A 143 19.05 -15.98 1.69
CA GLY A 143 20.40 -16.02 1.12
C GLY A 143 21.54 -15.96 2.14
N THR A 144 21.31 -15.39 3.32
CA THR A 144 22.31 -15.31 4.42
C THR A 144 22.07 -16.34 5.53
N GLY A 145 20.97 -17.08 5.48
CA GLY A 145 20.56 -18.00 6.55
C GLY A 145 20.03 -17.29 7.81
N ALA A 146 19.70 -16.01 7.70
CA ALA A 146 19.16 -15.18 8.79
C ALA A 146 17.61 -15.13 8.82
N GLY A 147 16.94 -15.83 7.90
CA GLY A 147 15.50 -15.82 7.68
C GLY A 147 14.73 -17.01 8.26
#